data_AF-A0A0M9DYT1-F1
#
_entry.id   AF-A0A0M9DYT1-F1
#
_cell.length_a   1.000
_cell.length_b   1.000
_cell.length_c   1.000
_cell.angle_alpha   90.00
_cell.angle_beta   90.00
_cell.angle_gamma   90.00
#
_symmetry.space_group_name_H-M   'P 1'
#
loop_
_entity.id
_entity.type
_entity.pdbx_description
1 polymer ?
#
loop_
_entity_poly.entity_id
_entity_poly.type
_entity_poly.pdbx_seq_one_letter_code
_entity_poly.pdbx_strand_id
1 'polypeptide(L)'
;MGSAIKMDISRLKPGTIIVDDSGPHCFDSKQAIARLEEKQDILFTEGGVLNLVPPYNCTLYIPNFVEKSLTEEQKRNVLQYNPSIITSCILSGLLIFQFEELKSTVGQTDIDMSFKNYKKLKELGFTAANLHCGDYLISEQTINCFRNNN
;
A
#
# COMPACT_ATOMS: atom_id res chain seq x y z
N MET A 1 -11.55 17.35 -14.96
CA MET A 1 -11.26 16.11 -14.19
C MET A 1 -12.53 15.68 -13.49
N GLY A 2 -13.07 14.50 -13.77
CA GLY A 2 -14.24 13.99 -13.05
C GLY A 2 -13.88 13.78 -11.58
N SER A 3 -14.70 14.30 -10.67
CA SER A 3 -14.62 13.98 -9.24
C SER A 3 -14.68 12.47 -9.10
N ALA A 4 -13.58 11.83 -8.70
CA ALA A 4 -13.57 10.40 -8.41
C ALA A 4 -14.67 10.12 -7.36
N ILE A 5 -15.56 9.17 -7.64
CA ILE A 5 -16.56 8.75 -6.66
C ILE A 5 -15.78 8.08 -5.53
N LYS A 6 -15.75 8.74 -4.37
CA LYS A 6 -15.17 8.18 -3.16
C LYS A 6 -16.19 7.33 -2.43
N MET A 7 -15.74 6.21 -1.89
CA MET A 7 -16.49 5.40 -0.94
C MET A 7 -16.76 6.22 0.33
N ASP A 8 -18.03 6.25 0.74
CA ASP A 8 -18.47 6.94 1.95
C ASP A 8 -18.19 6.08 3.20
N ILE A 9 -17.18 6.49 3.96
CA ILE A 9 -16.76 5.80 5.19
C ILE A 9 -17.89 5.72 6.22
N SER A 10 -18.80 6.70 6.27
CA SER A 10 -19.85 6.74 7.30
C SER A 10 -20.87 5.61 7.16
N ARG A 11 -20.97 5.01 5.96
CA ARG A 11 -21.93 3.96 5.62
C ARG A 11 -21.39 2.55 5.80
N LEU A 12 -20.10 2.41 6.11
CA LEU A 12 -19.49 1.11 6.35
C LEU A 12 -20.00 0.50 7.66
N LYS A 13 -20.25 -0.82 7.63
CA LYS A 13 -20.65 -1.57 8.82
C LYS A 13 -19.49 -1.66 9.81
N PRO A 14 -19.74 -1.60 11.13
CA PRO A 14 -18.76 -2.01 12.14
C PRO A 14 -18.19 -3.40 11.81
N GLY A 15 -16.90 -3.59 12.08
CA GLY A 15 -16.14 -4.80 11.73
C GLY A 15 -15.59 -4.82 10.30
N THR A 16 -15.77 -3.76 9.52
CA THR A 16 -15.26 -3.70 8.14
C THR A 16 -13.74 -3.46 8.12
N ILE A 17 -13.02 -4.25 7.32
CA ILE A 17 -11.62 -4.02 6.97
C ILE A 17 -11.54 -3.58 5.50
N ILE A 18 -10.92 -2.43 5.26
CA ILE A 18 -10.69 -1.88 3.91
C ILE A 18 -9.26 -2.22 3.50
N VAL A 19 -9.08 -2.80 2.32
CA VAL A 19 -7.75 -2.98 1.70
C VAL A 19 -7.76 -2.22 0.39
N ASP A 20 -7.06 -1.10 0.34
CA ASP A 20 -7.10 -0.16 -0.78
C ASP A 20 -5.82 -0.25 -1.61
N ASP A 21 -5.94 -0.77 -2.84
CA ASP A 21 -4.85 -0.87 -3.83
C ASP A 21 -5.02 0.19 -4.94
N SER A 22 -5.76 1.26 -4.66
CA SER A 22 -6.00 2.34 -5.63
C SER A 22 -4.99 3.48 -5.48
N GLY A 23 -4.57 4.03 -6.62
CA GLY A 23 -3.83 5.28 -6.71
C GLY A 23 -4.55 6.24 -7.64
N PRO A 24 -5.25 7.29 -7.14
CA PRO A 24 -5.38 7.74 -5.74
C PRO A 24 -6.42 6.95 -4.91
N HIS A 25 -6.39 7.12 -3.58
CA HIS A 25 -7.28 6.43 -2.64
C HIS A 25 -8.77 6.51 -3.01
N CYS A 26 -9.46 5.39 -2.84
CA CYS A 26 -10.89 5.26 -3.13
C CYS A 26 -11.80 5.80 -2.01
N PHE A 27 -11.23 6.30 -0.90
CA PHE A 27 -11.96 6.88 0.23
C PHE A 27 -11.28 8.16 0.73
N ASP A 28 -11.90 8.84 1.70
CA ASP A 28 -11.26 9.95 2.40
C ASP A 28 -10.47 9.41 3.61
N SER A 29 -9.14 9.38 3.49
CA SER A 29 -8.24 8.87 4.54
C SER A 29 -8.41 9.61 5.86
N LYS A 30 -8.68 10.92 5.85
CA LYS A 30 -8.86 11.70 7.09
C LYS A 30 -10.14 11.29 7.80
N GLN A 31 -11.22 11.07 7.04
CA GLN A 31 -12.48 10.58 7.60
C GLN A 31 -12.34 9.17 8.18
N ALA A 32 -11.59 8.30 7.51
CA ALA A 32 -11.34 6.95 7.99
C ALA A 32 -10.49 6.92 9.26
N ILE A 33 -9.41 7.72 9.32
CA ILE A 33 -8.57 7.87 10.51
C ILE A 33 -9.39 8.38 11.69
N ALA A 34 -10.20 9.43 11.50
CA ALA A 34 -11.05 9.96 12.56
C ALA A 34 -12.03 8.89 13.09
N ARG A 35 -12.68 8.12 12.20
CA ARG A 35 -13.58 7.03 12.62
C ARG A 35 -12.85 5.92 13.36
N LEU A 36 -11.65 5.53 12.90
CA LEU A 36 -10.82 4.55 13.58
C LEU A 36 -10.47 5.00 15.00
N GLU A 37 -10.08 6.26 15.18
CA GLU A 37 -9.69 6.80 16.48
C GLU A 37 -10.89 6.97 17.43
N GLU A 38 -12.04 7.41 16.92
CA GLU A 38 -13.23 7.66 17.73
C GLU A 38 -14.02 6.40 18.08
N LYS A 39 -14.18 5.49 17.11
CA LYS A 39 -15.08 4.32 17.25
C LYS A 39 -14.34 3.00 17.29
N GLN A 40 -13.13 2.94 16.74
CA GLN A 40 -12.32 1.71 16.64
C GLN A 40 -13.10 0.54 16.01
N ASP A 41 -14.04 0.84 15.11
CA ASP A 41 -15.03 -0.10 14.58
C ASP A 41 -14.79 -0.46 13.10
N ILE A 42 -13.79 0.14 12.47
CA ILE A 42 -13.30 -0.21 11.13
C ILE A 42 -11.77 -0.31 11.15
N LEU A 43 -11.19 -1.04 10.20
CA LEU A 43 -9.77 -0.96 9.88
C LEU A 43 -9.58 -0.64 8.40
N PHE A 44 -8.42 -0.11 8.07
CA PHE A 44 -8.01 0.11 6.68
C PHE A 44 -6.52 -0.15 6.51
N THR A 45 -6.10 -0.47 5.31
CA THR A 45 -4.69 -0.57 4.94
C THR A 45 -4.52 -0.38 3.43
N GLU A 46 -3.30 -0.10 3.03
CA GLU A 46 -2.89 -0.17 1.62
C GLU A 46 -2.70 -1.62 1.17
N GLY A 47 -3.27 -1.93 0.01
CA GLY A 47 -3.03 -3.17 -0.72
C GLY A 47 -1.77 -3.08 -1.58
N GLY A 48 -1.26 -4.22 -2.02
CA GLY A 48 -0.16 -4.23 -2.98
C GLY A 48 1.19 -3.74 -2.41
N VAL A 49 1.36 -3.65 -1.09
CA VAL A 49 2.62 -3.22 -0.43
C VAL A 49 3.20 -4.34 0.44
N LEU A 50 4.51 -4.54 0.37
CA LEU A 50 5.24 -5.57 1.12
C LEU A 50 6.33 -4.94 1.98
N ASN A 51 6.58 -5.54 3.14
CA ASN A 51 7.69 -5.20 4.03
C ASN A 51 9.02 -5.75 3.48
N LEU A 52 10.07 -4.95 3.62
CA LEU A 52 11.45 -5.29 3.32
C LEU A 52 12.28 -5.22 4.60
N VAL A 53 12.92 -6.34 4.93
CA VAL A 53 13.86 -6.45 6.05
C VAL A 53 15.11 -7.18 5.56
N PRO A 54 16.29 -6.52 5.50
CA PRO A 54 16.57 -5.13 5.90
C PRO A 54 15.98 -4.08 4.92
N PRO A 55 15.90 -2.79 5.33
CA PRO A 55 15.51 -1.69 4.46
C PRO A 55 16.46 -1.53 3.26
N TYR A 56 15.95 -0.99 2.15
CA TYR A 56 16.75 -0.76 0.94
C TYR A 56 17.11 0.72 0.74
N ASN A 57 18.21 0.95 0.02
CA ASN A 57 18.60 2.29 -0.42
C ASN A 57 18.00 2.56 -1.80
N CYS A 58 17.38 3.73 -1.97
CA CYS A 58 16.84 4.17 -3.25
C CYS A 58 17.40 5.56 -3.58
N THR A 59 17.82 5.74 -4.84
CA THR A 59 18.15 7.07 -5.37
C THR A 59 17.02 7.52 -6.28
N LEU A 60 16.29 8.54 -5.84
CA LEU A 60 15.24 9.17 -6.64
C LEU A 60 15.84 10.34 -7.42
N TYR A 61 15.62 10.34 -8.74
CA TYR A 61 16.05 11.43 -9.62
C TYR A 61 14.83 12.15 -10.18
N ILE A 62 14.72 13.45 -9.90
CA ILE A 62 13.71 14.32 -10.49
C ILE A 62 14.38 15.10 -11.62
N PRO A 63 13.99 14.90 -12.89
CA PRO A 63 14.53 15.69 -13.99
C PRO A 63 14.20 17.18 -13.82
N ASN A 64 15.16 18.07 -14.14
CA ASN A 64 15.02 19.52 -13.95
C ASN A 64 13.74 20.13 -14.57
N PHE A 65 13.26 19.59 -15.69
CA PHE A 65 12.04 20.10 -16.33
C PHE A 65 10.78 19.73 -15.54
N VAL A 66 10.77 18.57 -14.87
CA VAL A 66 9.68 18.16 -13.98
C VAL A 66 9.74 18.99 -12.70
N GLU A 67 10.92 19.14 -12.12
CA GLU A 67 11.11 19.87 -10.86
C GLU A 67 10.56 21.30 -10.92
N LYS A 68 10.77 22.00 -12.06
CA LYS A 68 10.24 23.36 -12.28
C LYS A 68 8.72 23.44 -12.37
N SER A 69 8.05 22.33 -12.64
CA SER A 69 6.59 22.24 -12.75
C SER A 69 5.91 21.78 -11.47
N LEU A 70 6.68 21.37 -10.45
CA LEU A 70 6.15 20.89 -9.17
C LEU A 70 6.17 22.00 -8.12
N THR A 71 5.11 22.07 -7.32
CA THR A 71 5.13 22.83 -6.06
C THR A 71 6.06 22.16 -5.05
N GLU A 72 6.52 22.90 -4.04
CA GLU A 72 7.34 22.34 -2.96
C GLU A 72 6.64 21.19 -2.21
N GLU A 73 5.32 21.23 -2.11
CA GLU A 73 4.53 20.12 -1.55
C GLU A 73 4.58 18.88 -2.45
N GLN A 74 4.38 19.05 -3.76
CA GLN A 74 4.47 17.94 -4.70
C GLN A 74 5.87 17.34 -4.75
N LYS A 75 6.93 18.16 -4.67
CA LYS A 75 8.31 17.68 -4.57
C LYS A 75 8.51 16.81 -3.33
N ARG A 76 8.03 17.26 -2.15
CA ARG A 76 8.10 16.47 -0.93
C ARG A 76 7.37 15.14 -1.06
N ASN A 77 6.17 15.14 -1.65
CA ASN A 77 5.40 13.92 -1.86
C ASN A 77 6.10 12.94 -2.83
N VAL A 78 6.76 13.44 -3.88
CA VAL A 78 7.53 12.60 -4.83
C VAL A 78 8.79 12.01 -4.17
N LEU A 79 9.40 12.74 -3.24
CA LEU A 79 10.59 12.30 -2.50
C LEU A 79 10.26 11.51 -1.24
N GLN A 80 8.97 11.40 -0.90
CA GLN A 80 8.51 10.64 0.25
C GLN A 80 8.74 9.15 -0.01
N TYR A 81 9.62 8.58 0.80
CA TYR A 81 10.15 7.25 0.60
C TYR A 81 10.25 6.55 1.94
N ASN A 82 9.62 5.39 2.04
CA ASN A 82 9.77 4.50 3.19
C ASN A 82 10.69 3.33 2.78
N PRO A 83 11.93 3.26 3.32
CA PRO A 83 12.92 2.26 2.92
C PRO A 83 12.55 0.84 3.34
N SER A 84 11.54 0.67 4.18
CA SER A 84 11.13 -0.62 4.74
C SER A 84 9.93 -1.22 4.00
N ILE A 85 9.39 -0.54 2.98
CA ILE A 85 8.26 -1.05 2.19
C ILE A 85 8.51 -0.91 0.69
N ILE A 86 7.94 -1.79 -0.10
CA ILE A 86 7.98 -1.73 -1.56
C ILE A 86 6.61 -2.08 -2.14
N THR A 87 6.21 -1.39 -3.21
CA THR A 87 5.02 -1.77 -3.95
C THR A 87 5.27 -3.05 -4.74
N SER A 88 4.28 -3.92 -4.74
CA SER A 88 4.30 -5.24 -5.38
C SER A 88 4.52 -5.16 -6.89
N CYS A 89 4.06 -4.10 -7.54
CA CYS A 89 4.28 -3.88 -8.97
C CYS A 89 5.76 -3.62 -9.30
N ILE A 90 6.48 -2.84 -8.47
CA ILE A 90 7.93 -2.62 -8.63
C ILE A 90 8.68 -3.91 -8.30
N LEU A 91 8.37 -4.53 -7.16
CA LEU A 91 9.03 -5.76 -6.75
C LEU A 91 8.84 -6.89 -7.77
N SER A 92 7.64 -7.02 -8.35
CA SER A 92 7.37 -8.01 -9.40
C SER A 92 8.33 -7.87 -10.58
N GLY A 93 8.65 -6.64 -11.00
CA GLY A 93 9.62 -6.39 -12.07
C GLY A 93 11.04 -6.86 -11.71
N LEU A 94 11.44 -6.69 -10.46
CA LEU A 94 12.74 -7.17 -9.96
C LEU A 94 12.77 -8.71 -9.90
N LEU A 95 11.68 -9.32 -9.43
CA LEU A 95 11.59 -10.77 -9.27
C LEU A 95 11.64 -11.50 -10.62
N ILE A 96 10.94 -11.02 -11.65
CA ILE A 96 11.00 -11.65 -12.98
C ILE A 96 12.37 -11.52 -13.63
N PHE A 97 13.15 -10.49 -13.27
CA PHE A 97 14.52 -10.34 -13.76
C PHE A 97 15.48 -11.29 -13.06
N GLN A 98 15.26 -11.55 -11.77
CA GLN A 98 16.14 -12.38 -10.95
C GLN A 98 15.83 -13.88 -11.05
N PHE A 99 14.57 -14.26 -11.28
CA PHE A 99 14.10 -15.65 -11.22
C PHE A 99 13.39 -16.06 -12.51
N GLU A 100 14.02 -16.91 -13.32
CA GLU A 100 13.49 -17.36 -14.62
C GLU A 100 12.15 -18.09 -14.53
N GLU A 101 11.85 -18.71 -13.37
CA GLU A 101 10.57 -19.40 -13.15
C GLU A 101 9.38 -18.44 -13.04
N LEU A 102 9.64 -17.15 -12.78
CA LEU A 102 8.64 -16.09 -12.69
C LEU A 102 8.53 -15.36 -14.02
N LYS A 103 7.29 -15.13 -14.47
CA LYS A 103 7.01 -14.47 -15.75
C LYS A 103 6.22 -13.20 -15.53
N SER A 104 6.38 -12.26 -16.46
CA SER A 104 5.59 -11.04 -16.51
C SER A 104 4.10 -11.36 -16.59
N THR A 105 3.31 -10.67 -15.77
CA THR A 105 1.84 -10.68 -15.89
C THR A 105 1.43 -9.82 -17.06
N VAL A 106 0.76 -10.41 -18.05
CA VAL A 106 0.20 -9.70 -19.22
C VAL A 106 -1.29 -9.99 -19.29
N GLY A 107 -2.11 -8.94 -19.24
CA GLY A 107 -3.56 -9.09 -19.20
C GLY A 107 -4.05 -9.57 -17.85
N GLN A 108 -4.98 -10.53 -17.84
CA GLN A 108 -5.52 -11.09 -16.60
C GLN A 108 -4.47 -11.94 -15.89
N THR A 109 -4.49 -11.85 -14.56
CA THR A 109 -3.57 -12.60 -13.71
C THR A 109 -3.86 -14.10 -13.77
N ASP A 110 -2.84 -14.88 -14.07
CA ASP A 110 -2.87 -16.34 -14.00
C ASP A 110 -2.75 -16.84 -12.54
N ILE A 111 -3.60 -17.80 -12.16
CA ILE A 111 -3.67 -18.31 -10.79
C ILE A 111 -2.41 -19.11 -10.44
N ASP A 112 -1.92 -19.94 -11.37
CA ASP A 112 -0.73 -20.75 -11.14
C ASP A 112 0.50 -19.87 -10.97
N MET A 113 0.65 -18.85 -11.82
CA MET A 113 1.71 -17.85 -11.69
C MET A 113 1.58 -17.04 -10.39
N SER A 114 0.37 -16.68 -9.98
CA SER A 114 0.13 -16.00 -8.69
C SER A 114 0.61 -16.84 -7.52
N PHE A 115 0.31 -18.14 -7.53
CA PHE A 115 0.74 -19.05 -6.48
C PHE A 115 2.26 -19.25 -6.46
N LYS A 116 2.90 -19.29 -7.63
CA LYS A 116 4.38 -19.33 -7.74
C LYS A 116 5.01 -18.06 -7.16
N ASN A 117 4.49 -16.89 -7.52
CA ASN A 117 4.95 -15.61 -6.96
C ASN A 117 4.78 -15.59 -5.43
N TYR A 118 3.62 -16.00 -4.92
CA TYR A 118 3.37 -16.08 -3.48
C TYR A 118 4.38 -16.99 -2.77
N LYS A 119 4.62 -18.20 -3.30
CA LYS A 119 5.62 -19.12 -2.74
C LYS A 119 7.01 -18.50 -2.73
N LYS A 120 7.42 -17.90 -3.84
CA LYS A 120 8.74 -17.25 -3.94
C LYS A 120 8.89 -16.12 -2.92
N LEU A 121 7.86 -15.28 -2.75
CA LEU A 121 7.85 -14.23 -1.72
C LEU A 121 8.04 -14.81 -0.31
N LYS A 122 7.36 -15.92 0.00
CA LYS A 122 7.50 -16.61 1.29
C LYS A 122 8.89 -17.23 1.47
N GLU A 123 9.46 -17.84 0.43
CA GLU A 123 10.82 -18.39 0.43
C GLU A 123 11.87 -17.30 0.70
N LEU A 124 11.68 -16.12 0.11
CA LEU A 124 12.56 -14.96 0.28
C LEU A 124 12.32 -14.18 1.59
N GLY A 125 11.34 -14.60 2.42
CA GLY A 125 11.06 -13.98 3.71
C GLY A 125 10.25 -12.68 3.66
N PHE A 126 9.64 -12.34 2.52
CA PHE A 126 8.77 -11.18 2.44
C PHE A 126 7.50 -11.35 3.28
N THR A 127 7.03 -10.25 3.85
CA THR A 127 5.78 -10.19 4.62
C THR A 127 4.90 -9.06 4.11
N ALA A 128 3.60 -9.13 4.41
CA ALA A 128 2.71 -8.00 4.17
C ALA A 128 3.18 -6.77 4.96
N ALA A 129 2.99 -5.58 4.41
CA ALA A 129 3.26 -4.35 5.13
C ALA A 129 2.41 -4.25 6.41
N ASN A 130 2.90 -3.49 7.39
CA ASN A 130 2.09 -3.12 8.56
C ASN A 130 0.86 -2.31 8.10
N LEU A 131 -0.24 -2.38 8.84
CA LEU A 131 -1.45 -1.66 8.45
C LEU A 131 -1.21 -0.15 8.47
N HIS A 132 -1.37 0.50 7.32
CA HIS A 132 -1.12 1.94 7.17
C HIS A 132 -1.98 2.57 6.07
N CYS A 133 -2.06 3.90 6.05
CA CYS A 133 -2.59 4.69 4.95
C CYS A 133 -1.78 6.00 4.82
N GLY A 134 -1.06 6.14 3.72
CA GLY A 134 0.01 7.12 3.59
C GLY A 134 1.00 7.00 4.74
N ASP A 135 1.26 8.10 5.44
CA ASP A 135 2.15 8.13 6.60
C ASP A 135 1.51 7.66 7.91
N TYR A 136 0.19 7.40 7.90
CA TYR A 136 -0.51 6.99 9.10
C TYR A 136 -0.32 5.49 9.33
N LEU A 137 0.53 5.13 10.30
CA LEU A 137 0.71 3.76 10.77
C LEU A 137 -0.34 3.42 11.85
N ILE A 138 -1.08 2.34 11.66
CA ILE A 138 -2.03 1.86 12.67
C ILE A 138 -1.26 1.07 13.73
N SER A 139 -1.39 1.49 15.00
CA SER A 139 -0.72 0.83 16.12
C SER A 139 -1.31 -0.55 16.44
N GLU A 140 -0.50 -1.46 16.97
CA GLU A 140 -0.96 -2.77 17.47
C GLU A 140 -2.05 -2.64 18.55
N GLN A 141 -1.98 -1.59 19.38
CA GLN A 141 -3.01 -1.32 20.38
C GLN A 141 -4.36 -1.03 19.71
N THR A 142 -4.38 -0.18 18.69
CA THR A 142 -5.59 0.14 17.93
C THR A 142 -6.16 -1.09 17.22
N ILE A 143 -5.29 -1.93 16.64
CA ILE A 143 -5.68 -3.19 16.00
C ILE A 143 -6.35 -4.14 17.01
N ASN A 144 -5.77 -4.25 18.21
CA ASN A 144 -6.33 -5.08 19.28
C ASN A 144 -7.67 -4.55 19.80
N CYS A 145 -7.83 -3.23 19.92
CA CYS A 145 -9.13 -2.62 20.25
C CYS A 145 -10.20 -3.00 19.21
N PHE A 146 -9.89 -2.87 17.92
CA PHE A 146 -10.81 -3.28 16.85
C PHE A 146 -11.18 -4.77 16.93
N ARG A 147 -10.21 -5.65 17.20
CA ARG A 147 -10.46 -7.09 17.33
C ARG A 147 -11.35 -7.45 18.53
N ASN A 148 -11.28 -6.68 19.61
CA ASN A 148 -12.05 -6.95 20.83
C ASN A 148 -13.47 -6.34 20.80
N ASN A 149 -13.71 -5.37 19.92
CA ASN A 149 -15.01 -4.69 19.78
C ASN A 149 -15.97 -5.39 18.80
N ASN A 150 -15.53 -6.46 18.14
CA ASN A 150 -16.30 -7.24 17.15
C ASN A 150 -16.28 -8.74 17.50
#